data_AF-A0AAJ7BL75-F1
#
_entry.id   AF-A0AAJ7BL75-F1
#
_cell.length_a   1.000
_cell.length_b   1.000
_cell.length_c   1.000
_cell.angle_alpha   90.00
_cell.angle_beta   90.00
_cell.angle_gamma   90.00
#
_symmetry.space_group_name_H-M   'P 1'
#
loop_
_entity.id
_entity.type
_entity.pdbx_description
1 polymer ?
#
loop_
_entity_poly.entity_id
_entity_poly.type
_entity_poly.pdbx_seq_one_letter_code
_entity_poly.pdbx_strand_id
1 'polypeptide(L)'
;MSNGSRLLEVLLKVSEKAANIARACRQNDTLFKLLVQEKSEEEKNPRFFQDFKTLADVLIQETIRHDIGIEFPELAKKVKGEESNVFSNALGETVIVQVYPSPEETTQLLIKVLNNDTATATLLASEVHKKISLEDVPVSGSLVEDFNIDMDDLGIWIDPIDSTADYINGIELMDSVGKIHLSGLRCVTVLIGAYLGSTGLPVLGVVNQPFYTQNNQSWTGICYWGSVNGDVGESSLKHSKLSSGVVVLSRSEDPEVKAKLSNGGFSIVQPIGGILVHLNPYCVPWAEVSLIIRNSWTVQVRINWTLNIH
;
A
#
# COMPACT_ATOMS: atom_id res chain seq x y z
N MET A 1 -1.36 -19.19 -18.15
CA MET A 1 -1.14 -17.80 -17.71
C MET A 1 0.30 -17.42 -17.94
N SER A 2 0.50 -16.29 -18.60
CA SER A 2 1.79 -15.59 -18.72
C SER A 2 2.35 -15.16 -17.35
N ASN A 3 3.64 -14.81 -17.31
CA ASN A 3 4.30 -14.38 -16.07
C ASN A 3 3.65 -13.14 -15.45
N GLY A 4 3.24 -12.16 -16.28
CA GLY A 4 2.58 -10.94 -15.81
C GLY A 4 1.25 -11.23 -15.10
N SER A 5 0.37 -12.03 -15.72
CA SER A 5 -0.91 -12.42 -15.09
C SER A 5 -0.70 -13.24 -13.81
N ARG A 6 0.29 -14.14 -13.78
CA ARG A 6 0.62 -14.89 -12.56
C ARG A 6 1.11 -13.98 -11.44
N LEU A 7 1.98 -13.02 -11.77
CA LEU A 7 2.46 -12.04 -10.80
C LEU A 7 1.31 -11.19 -10.25
N LEU A 8 0.42 -10.67 -11.11
CA LEU A 8 -0.76 -9.93 -10.66
C LEU A 8 -1.62 -10.73 -9.68
N GLU A 9 -1.89 -12.00 -9.97
CA GLU A 9 -2.65 -12.86 -9.07
C GLU A 9 -1.98 -13.00 -7.69
N VAL A 10 -0.66 -13.20 -7.67
CA VAL A 10 0.12 -13.25 -6.42
C VAL A 10 0.05 -11.92 -5.67
N LEU A 11 0.24 -10.79 -6.36
CA LEU A 11 0.19 -9.46 -5.75
C LEU A 11 -1.19 -9.15 -5.16
N LEU A 12 -2.27 -9.55 -5.84
CA LEU A 12 -3.64 -9.40 -5.36
C LEU A 12 -3.86 -10.21 -4.08
N LYS A 13 -3.52 -11.50 -4.09
CA LYS A 13 -3.68 -12.39 -2.92
C LYS A 13 -2.89 -11.89 -1.72
N VAL A 14 -1.63 -11.51 -1.95
CA VAL A 14 -0.76 -11.07 -0.86
C VAL A 14 -1.13 -9.67 -0.34
N SER A 15 -1.67 -8.79 -1.19
CA SER A 15 -2.24 -7.52 -0.74
C SER A 15 -3.44 -7.73 0.19
N GLU A 16 -4.28 -8.75 -0.07
CA GLU A 16 -5.42 -9.05 0.78
C GLU A 16 -5.01 -9.72 2.09
N LYS A 17 -3.97 -10.57 2.05
CA LYS A 17 -3.31 -11.05 3.26
C LYS A 17 -2.76 -9.91 4.11
N ALA A 18 -2.07 -8.95 3.50
CA ALA A 18 -1.60 -7.74 4.16
C ALA A 18 -2.76 -6.92 4.77
N ALA A 19 -3.86 -6.76 4.04
CA ALA A 19 -5.06 -6.10 4.53
C ALA A 19 -5.70 -6.82 5.73
N ASN A 20 -5.69 -8.16 5.73
CA ASN A 20 -6.13 -8.96 6.88
C ASN A 20 -5.26 -8.72 8.12
N ILE A 21 -3.93 -8.70 7.95
CA ILE A 21 -2.99 -8.39 9.04
C ILE A 21 -3.27 -6.97 9.57
N ALA A 22 -3.40 -5.97 8.70
CA ALA A 22 -3.69 -4.59 9.09
C ALA A 22 -5.00 -4.48 9.90
N ARG A 23 -6.06 -5.20 9.47
CA ARG A 23 -7.33 -5.27 10.20
C ARG A 23 -7.18 -5.99 11.55
N ALA A 24 -6.49 -7.12 11.61
CA ALA A 24 -6.28 -7.88 12.84
C ALA A 24 -5.51 -7.07 13.89
N CYS A 25 -4.47 -6.35 13.46
CA CYS A 25 -3.71 -5.42 14.31
C CYS A 25 -4.61 -4.32 14.90
N ARG A 26 -5.57 -3.81 14.13
CA ARG A 26 -6.52 -2.78 14.56
C ARG A 26 -7.69 -3.28 15.41
N GLN A 27 -8.01 -4.57 15.38
CA GLN A 27 -9.11 -5.15 16.19
C GLN A 27 -8.72 -5.36 17.65
N ASN A 28 -7.43 -5.32 17.98
CA ASN A 28 -6.94 -5.51 19.33
C ASN A 28 -6.21 -4.24 19.80
N ASP A 29 -6.93 -3.38 20.55
CA ASP A 29 -6.41 -2.09 21.04
C ASP A 29 -5.13 -2.21 21.90
N THR A 30 -4.99 -3.32 22.63
CA THR A 30 -3.80 -3.59 23.44
C THR A 30 -2.60 -3.94 22.56
N LEU A 31 -2.82 -4.78 21.54
CA LEU A 31 -1.82 -5.10 20.53
C LEU A 31 -1.41 -3.84 19.78
N PHE A 32 -2.39 -3.08 19.27
CA PHE A 32 -2.14 -1.89 18.46
C PHE A 32 -1.20 -0.87 19.12
N LYS A 33 -1.34 -0.65 20.43
CA LYS A 33 -0.43 0.23 21.20
C LYS A 33 0.99 -0.32 21.35
N LEU A 34 1.15 -1.65 21.36
CA LEU A 34 2.46 -2.31 21.41
C LEU A 34 3.16 -2.32 20.05
N LEU A 35 2.38 -2.16 18.97
CA LEU A 35 2.91 -2.18 17.61
C LEU A 35 3.52 -0.85 17.19
N VAL A 36 3.28 0.27 17.88
CA VAL A 36 3.75 1.60 17.45
C VAL A 36 5.09 1.95 18.10
N GLN A 37 6.13 2.17 17.29
CA GLN A 37 7.39 2.76 17.69
C GLN A 37 7.63 4.04 16.91
N GLU A 38 8.18 5.08 17.53
CA GLU A 38 8.62 6.26 16.78
C GLU A 38 9.91 5.90 16.01
N LYS A 39 10.00 6.29 14.73
CA LYS A 39 11.21 6.07 13.92
C LYS A 39 12.40 6.81 14.56
N SER A 40 13.58 6.23 14.44
CA SER A 40 14.83 6.88 14.85
C SER A 40 15.09 8.15 14.02
N GLU A 41 15.90 9.08 14.51
CA GLU A 41 16.20 10.32 13.76
C GLU A 41 16.85 10.03 12.39
N GLU A 42 17.53 8.89 12.25
CA GLU A 42 18.11 8.42 10.99
C GLU A 42 17.07 7.89 9.99
N GLU A 43 15.92 7.42 10.48
CA GLU A 43 14.82 6.85 9.68
C GLU A 43 13.65 7.82 9.48
N LYS A 44 13.59 8.91 10.27
CA LYS A 44 12.55 9.92 10.20
C LYS A 44 12.55 10.64 8.85
N ASN A 45 11.40 10.71 8.22
CA ASN A 45 11.19 11.63 7.12
C ASN A 45 10.99 13.06 7.67
N PRO A 46 11.85 14.03 7.30
CA PRO A 46 11.85 15.38 7.85
C PRO A 46 10.58 16.19 7.52
N ARG A 47 9.70 15.67 6.65
CA ARG A 47 8.40 16.27 6.34
C ARG A 47 7.33 15.99 7.40
N PHE A 48 7.52 15.01 8.29
CA PHE A 48 6.55 14.65 9.32
C PHE A 48 7.01 15.09 10.72
N PHE A 49 6.07 15.59 11.52
CA PHE A 49 6.34 16.05 12.90
C PHE A 49 6.56 14.88 13.88
N GLN A 50 5.94 13.74 13.62
CA GLN A 50 6.12 12.45 14.30
C GLN A 50 6.03 11.37 13.23
N ASP A 51 7.04 10.51 13.15
CA ASP A 51 7.14 9.40 12.19
C ASP A 51 7.15 8.10 12.98
N PHE A 52 6.23 7.19 12.67
CA PHE A 52 6.05 5.95 13.43
C PHE A 52 6.32 4.77 12.50
N LYS A 53 7.07 3.80 12.98
CA LYS A 53 7.19 2.47 12.41
C LYS A 53 6.34 1.53 13.23
N THR A 54 5.50 0.74 12.58
CA THR A 54 4.78 -0.31 13.29
C THR A 54 5.35 -1.70 13.02
N LEU A 55 5.26 -2.59 14.01
CA LEU A 55 5.50 -4.02 13.74
C LEU A 55 4.51 -4.54 12.67
N ALA A 56 3.34 -3.91 12.51
CA ALA A 56 2.43 -4.24 11.41
C ALA A 56 3.06 -3.90 10.04
N ASP A 57 3.71 -2.74 9.89
CA ASP A 57 4.40 -2.36 8.65
C ASP A 57 5.47 -3.38 8.27
N VAL A 58 6.34 -3.70 9.24
CA VAL A 58 7.41 -4.68 9.04
C VAL A 58 6.84 -6.05 8.70
N LEU A 59 5.85 -6.52 9.46
CA LEU A 59 5.27 -7.85 9.26
C LEU A 59 4.56 -7.96 7.92
N ILE A 60 3.83 -6.92 7.49
CA ILE A 60 3.18 -6.85 6.19
C ILE A 60 4.23 -6.88 5.08
N GLN A 61 5.29 -6.07 5.17
CA GLN A 61 6.35 -6.04 4.18
C GLN A 61 7.04 -7.40 4.04
N GLU A 62 7.39 -8.05 5.16
CA GLU A 62 8.01 -9.38 5.14
C GLU A 62 7.05 -10.47 4.64
N THR A 63 5.76 -10.36 4.95
CA THR A 63 4.73 -11.26 4.42
C THR A 63 4.63 -11.16 2.91
N ILE A 64 4.61 -9.92 2.38
CA ILE A 64 4.58 -9.69 0.94
C ILE A 64 5.84 -10.23 0.27
N ARG A 65 7.03 -9.95 0.83
CA ARG A 65 8.29 -10.47 0.31
C ARG A 65 8.35 -12.00 0.32
N HIS A 66 7.90 -12.63 1.39
CA HIS A 66 7.90 -14.08 1.56
C HIS A 66 7.01 -14.77 0.51
N ASP A 67 5.77 -14.35 0.37
CA ASP A 67 4.81 -14.98 -0.54
C ASP A 67 5.16 -14.76 -2.01
N ILE A 68 5.69 -13.57 -2.37
CA ILE A 68 6.28 -13.36 -3.70
C ILE A 68 7.44 -14.32 -3.92
N GLY A 69 8.30 -14.52 -2.91
CA GLY A 69 9.45 -15.41 -2.99
C GLY A 69 9.13 -16.90 -3.09
N ILE A 70 7.94 -17.33 -2.63
CA ILE A 70 7.47 -18.71 -2.83
C ILE A 70 7.20 -18.97 -4.32
N GLU A 71 6.52 -18.05 -4.99
CA GLU A 71 6.10 -18.21 -6.39
C GLU A 71 7.19 -17.78 -7.39
N PHE A 72 7.98 -16.77 -7.02
CA PHE A 72 9.05 -16.18 -7.83
C PHE A 72 10.31 -15.97 -6.97
N PRO A 73 11.09 -17.03 -6.70
CA PRO A 73 12.27 -16.96 -5.83
C PRO A 73 13.30 -15.89 -6.25
N GLU A 74 13.42 -15.63 -7.55
CA GLU A 74 14.28 -14.60 -8.12
C GLU A 74 13.85 -13.17 -7.78
N LEU A 75 12.56 -12.94 -7.52
CA LEU A 75 12.01 -11.63 -7.18
C LEU A 75 12.15 -11.29 -5.71
N ALA A 76 12.25 -12.28 -4.81
CA ALA A 76 12.32 -12.06 -3.36
C ALA A 76 13.39 -11.01 -2.96
N LYS A 77 14.55 -11.03 -3.64
CA LYS A 77 15.66 -10.09 -3.41
C LYS A 77 15.47 -8.72 -4.06
N LYS A 78 14.57 -8.64 -5.03
CA LYS A 78 14.21 -7.44 -5.80
C LYS A 78 13.02 -6.69 -5.17
N VAL A 79 12.38 -7.27 -4.16
CA VAL A 79 11.37 -6.62 -3.32
C VAL A 79 12.02 -5.66 -2.33
N LYS A 80 11.73 -4.38 -2.50
CA LYS A 80 12.08 -3.28 -1.60
C LYS A 80 10.81 -2.75 -0.94
N GLY A 81 10.96 -1.99 0.13
CA GLY A 81 9.88 -1.25 0.75
C GLY A 81 10.43 -0.22 1.72
N GLU A 82 9.53 0.52 2.37
CA GLU A 82 9.88 1.61 3.27
C GLU A 82 10.63 1.14 4.53
N GLU A 83 10.26 -0.03 5.07
CA GLU A 83 10.65 -0.40 6.41
C GLU A 83 11.89 -1.29 6.49
N SER A 84 12.73 -1.03 7.49
CA SER A 84 13.76 -1.97 7.93
C SER A 84 13.09 -3.17 8.63
N ASN A 85 13.58 -4.38 8.35
CA ASN A 85 13.08 -5.58 9.04
C ASN A 85 13.74 -5.84 10.40
N VAL A 86 14.53 -4.89 10.89
CA VAL A 86 15.18 -4.94 12.20
C VAL A 86 14.30 -4.25 13.25
N PHE A 87 14.13 -4.91 14.39
CA PHE A 87 13.33 -4.43 15.51
C PHE A 87 14.09 -4.63 16.82
N SER A 88 13.96 -3.69 17.77
CA SER A 88 14.51 -3.83 19.12
C SER A 88 13.38 -4.11 20.11
N ASN A 89 13.45 -5.21 20.85
CA ASN A 89 12.43 -5.55 21.85
C ASN A 89 12.65 -4.78 23.17
N ALA A 90 11.74 -4.96 24.15
CA ALA A 90 11.82 -4.24 25.43
C ALA A 90 13.04 -4.60 26.29
N LEU A 91 13.75 -5.70 25.96
CA LEU A 91 14.99 -6.12 26.61
C LEU A 91 16.24 -5.53 25.94
N GLY A 92 16.07 -4.75 24.86
CA GLY A 92 17.17 -4.19 24.06
C GLY A 92 17.80 -5.20 23.10
N GLU A 93 17.19 -6.36 22.90
CA GLU A 93 17.67 -7.35 21.93
C GLU A 93 17.23 -6.96 20.52
N THR A 94 18.17 -7.05 19.58
CA THR A 94 17.89 -6.88 18.15
C THR A 94 17.29 -8.16 17.58
N VAL A 95 16.10 -8.05 17.00
CA VAL A 95 15.37 -9.12 16.34
C VAL A 95 15.18 -8.76 14.87
N ILE A 96 15.58 -9.68 13.98
CA ILE A 96 15.29 -9.58 12.55
C ILE A 96 13.93 -10.25 12.33
N VAL A 97 12.92 -9.44 11.98
CA VAL A 97 11.59 -9.92 11.66
C VAL A 97 11.63 -10.54 10.26
N GLN A 98 11.13 -11.77 10.15
CA GLN A 98 10.95 -12.48 8.88
C GLN A 98 9.82 -13.50 9.02
N VAL A 99 9.22 -13.89 7.90
CA VAL A 99 8.24 -14.97 7.86
C VAL A 99 8.97 -16.28 7.60
N TYR A 100 8.77 -17.26 8.49
CA TYR A 100 9.31 -18.61 8.34
C TYR A 100 8.34 -19.52 7.59
N PRO A 101 8.79 -20.68 7.05
CA PRO A 101 7.93 -21.62 6.35
C PRO A 101 6.79 -22.20 7.20
N SER A 102 6.97 -22.29 8.53
CA SER A 102 5.97 -22.84 9.45
C SER A 102 5.31 -21.74 10.31
N PRO A 103 3.99 -21.83 10.59
CA PRO A 103 3.32 -20.94 11.52
C PRO A 103 3.93 -20.96 12.93
N GLU A 104 4.40 -22.12 13.38
CA GLU A 104 5.02 -22.31 14.69
C GLU A 104 6.32 -21.53 14.78
N GLU A 105 7.18 -21.59 13.76
CA GLU A 105 8.44 -20.84 13.72
C GLU A 105 8.20 -19.33 13.68
N THR A 106 7.25 -18.87 12.85
CA THR A 106 6.84 -17.45 12.84
C THR A 106 6.29 -17.02 14.20
N THR A 107 5.52 -17.88 14.87
CA THR A 107 5.01 -17.60 16.23
C THR A 107 6.15 -17.43 17.23
N GLN A 108 7.14 -18.33 17.23
CA GLN A 108 8.29 -18.25 18.14
C GLN A 108 9.11 -16.97 17.95
N LEU A 109 9.22 -16.48 16.71
CA LEU A 109 9.84 -15.19 16.44
C LEU A 109 9.01 -14.04 17.04
N LEU A 110 7.72 -14.00 16.75
CA LEU A 110 6.83 -12.93 17.19
C LEU A 110 6.68 -12.86 18.72
N ILE A 111 6.76 -13.98 19.44
CA ILE A 111 6.81 -14.02 20.90
C ILE A 111 7.96 -13.15 21.45
N LYS A 112 9.13 -13.21 20.81
CA LYS A 112 10.31 -12.42 21.24
C LYS A 112 10.14 -10.92 20.98
N VAL A 113 9.43 -10.58 19.90
CA VAL A 113 9.13 -9.19 19.54
C VAL A 113 8.02 -8.62 20.44
N LEU A 114 7.04 -9.43 20.80
CA LEU A 114 5.84 -9.05 21.54
C LEU A 114 5.96 -9.31 23.06
N ASN A 115 7.17 -9.28 23.62
CA ASN A 115 7.42 -9.42 25.07
C ASN A 115 6.73 -10.64 25.72
N ASN A 116 6.81 -11.78 25.04
CA ASN A 116 6.19 -13.06 25.44
C ASN A 116 4.65 -13.14 25.33
N ASP A 117 3.99 -12.21 24.62
CA ASP A 117 2.57 -12.33 24.31
C ASP A 117 2.33 -13.44 23.26
N THR A 118 2.14 -14.65 23.77
CA THR A 118 1.94 -15.86 22.95
C THR A 118 0.61 -15.83 22.21
N ALA A 119 -0.45 -15.29 22.83
CA ALA A 119 -1.78 -15.26 22.22
C ALA A 119 -1.76 -14.38 20.97
N THR A 120 -1.17 -13.20 21.08
CA THR A 120 -1.08 -12.27 19.96
C THR A 120 -0.08 -12.72 18.90
N ALA A 121 1.06 -13.27 19.29
CA ALA A 121 2.02 -13.86 18.35
C ALA A 121 1.38 -14.97 17.51
N THR A 122 0.57 -15.84 18.13
CA THR A 122 -0.15 -16.92 17.44
C THR A 122 -1.20 -16.37 16.48
N LEU A 123 -1.97 -15.35 16.89
CA LEU A 123 -2.96 -14.69 16.04
C LEU A 123 -2.31 -14.09 14.78
N LEU A 124 -1.24 -13.33 14.94
CA LEU A 124 -0.53 -12.70 13.83
C LEU A 124 0.12 -13.74 12.91
N ALA A 125 0.77 -14.76 13.46
CA ALA A 125 1.32 -15.84 12.67
C ALA A 125 0.25 -16.59 11.87
N SER A 126 -0.95 -16.78 12.44
CA SER A 126 -2.09 -17.37 11.72
C SER A 126 -2.53 -16.52 10.53
N GLU A 127 -2.61 -15.19 10.67
CA GLU A 127 -2.96 -14.30 9.55
C GLU A 127 -1.87 -14.26 8.46
N VAL A 128 -0.59 -14.24 8.86
CA VAL A 128 0.56 -14.33 7.93
C VAL A 128 0.56 -15.62 7.12
N HIS A 129 0.20 -16.74 7.74
CA HIS A 129 0.18 -18.06 7.10
C HIS A 129 -1.15 -18.42 6.45
N LYS A 130 -2.14 -17.54 6.52
CA LYS A 130 -3.46 -17.76 5.94
C LYS A 130 -3.36 -17.94 4.42
N LYS A 131 -4.02 -18.97 3.89
CA LYS A 131 -4.10 -19.16 2.44
C LYS A 131 -5.21 -18.27 1.89
N ILE A 132 -4.85 -17.36 1.00
CA ILE A 132 -5.80 -16.48 0.31
C ILE A 132 -6.02 -17.02 -1.10
N SER A 133 -7.27 -17.30 -1.42
CA SER A 133 -7.70 -17.60 -2.78
C SER A 133 -8.09 -16.30 -3.49
N LEU A 134 -8.18 -16.33 -4.82
CA LEU A 134 -8.50 -15.13 -5.59
C LEU A 134 -9.94 -14.66 -5.36
N GLU A 135 -10.84 -15.56 -5.00
CA GLU A 135 -12.24 -15.24 -4.66
C GLU A 135 -12.38 -14.52 -3.31
N ASP A 136 -11.37 -14.61 -2.44
CA ASP A 136 -11.32 -13.87 -1.18
C ASP A 136 -10.92 -12.40 -1.39
N VAL A 137 -10.31 -12.07 -2.55
CA VAL A 137 -9.82 -10.71 -2.81
C VAL A 137 -10.96 -9.83 -3.30
N PRO A 138 -11.26 -8.70 -2.63
CA PRO A 138 -12.36 -7.79 -3.02
C PRO A 138 -11.97 -6.92 -4.21
N VAL A 139 -11.66 -7.54 -5.35
CA VAL A 139 -11.22 -6.85 -6.57
C VAL A 139 -12.37 -6.09 -7.22
N SER A 140 -12.12 -4.83 -7.59
CA SER A 140 -13.02 -4.10 -8.48
C SER A 140 -12.83 -4.58 -9.93
N GLY A 141 -13.89 -4.98 -10.63
CA GLY A 141 -13.80 -5.34 -12.05
C GLY A 141 -13.22 -6.73 -12.35
N SER A 142 -13.00 -7.00 -13.64
CA SER A 142 -12.50 -8.30 -14.15
C SER A 142 -10.98 -8.30 -14.21
N LEU A 143 -10.38 -9.48 -14.04
CA LEU A 143 -8.94 -9.66 -14.21
C LEU A 143 -8.56 -9.74 -15.68
N VAL A 144 -7.32 -9.38 -15.99
CA VAL A 144 -6.77 -9.44 -17.34
C VAL A 144 -5.98 -10.71 -17.51
N GLU A 145 -6.27 -11.38 -18.62
CA GLU A 145 -5.58 -12.60 -19.03
C GLU A 145 -4.45 -12.26 -20.01
N ASP A 146 -3.36 -13.00 -19.89
CA ASP A 146 -2.30 -13.12 -20.90
C ASP A 146 -1.49 -11.85 -21.26
N PHE A 147 -1.10 -11.05 -20.26
CA PHE A 147 -0.03 -10.06 -20.44
C PHE A 147 1.31 -10.55 -19.91
N ASN A 148 2.41 -10.23 -20.58
CA ASN A 148 3.74 -10.68 -20.19
C ASN A 148 4.57 -9.55 -19.59
N ILE A 149 5.39 -9.87 -18.60
CA ILE A 149 6.39 -8.96 -18.03
C ILE A 149 7.73 -9.71 -17.99
N ASP A 150 8.81 -9.00 -18.27
CA ASP A 150 10.18 -9.49 -18.10
C ASP A 150 10.54 -9.56 -16.61
N MET A 151 10.61 -10.77 -16.06
CA MET A 151 10.89 -11.02 -14.64
C MET A 151 12.36 -10.74 -14.27
N ASP A 152 13.26 -10.77 -15.25
CA ASP A 152 14.68 -10.53 -15.03
C ASP A 152 14.94 -9.04 -14.81
N ASP A 153 14.17 -8.18 -15.48
CA ASP A 153 14.24 -6.73 -15.35
C ASP A 153 13.24 -6.14 -14.34
N LEU A 154 12.58 -6.94 -13.51
CA LEU A 154 11.60 -6.43 -12.54
C LEU A 154 12.22 -6.01 -11.20
N GLY A 155 11.83 -4.85 -10.69
CA GLY A 155 11.91 -4.46 -9.28
C GLY A 155 10.51 -4.33 -8.68
N ILE A 156 10.38 -4.54 -7.37
CA ILE A 156 9.11 -4.35 -6.63
C ILE A 156 9.36 -3.39 -5.47
N TRP A 157 8.43 -2.45 -5.25
CA TRP A 157 8.43 -1.55 -4.12
C TRP A 157 7.10 -1.66 -3.36
N ILE A 158 7.18 -1.66 -2.03
CA ILE A 158 6.04 -1.86 -1.14
C ILE A 158 5.93 -0.68 -0.17
N ASP A 159 4.74 -0.10 -0.11
CA ASP A 159 4.26 0.68 1.03
C ASP A 159 3.34 -0.23 1.86
N PRO A 160 3.79 -0.74 3.02
CA PRO A 160 3.02 -1.73 3.77
C PRO A 160 1.76 -1.13 4.40
N ILE A 161 1.82 0.11 4.91
CA ILE A 161 0.68 0.87 5.43
C ILE A 161 0.90 2.35 5.11
N ASP A 162 0.48 2.74 3.92
CA ASP A 162 0.44 4.14 3.53
C ASP A 162 -0.60 4.87 4.37
N SER A 163 -0.30 6.14 4.68
CA SER A 163 -0.99 6.94 5.70
C SER A 163 -0.96 6.30 7.10
N THR A 164 0.22 5.90 7.57
CA THR A 164 0.46 5.33 8.92
C THR A 164 -0.14 6.20 10.04
N ALA A 165 -0.13 7.53 9.90
CA ALA A 165 -0.73 8.44 10.87
C ALA A 165 -2.26 8.25 10.99
N ASP A 166 -2.96 8.05 9.87
CA ASP A 166 -4.39 7.72 9.85
C ASP A 166 -4.62 6.29 10.34
N TYR A 167 -3.70 5.38 10.00
CA TYR A 167 -3.66 4.04 10.56
C TYR A 167 -3.36 4.00 12.05
N ILE A 168 -2.79 5.03 12.67
CA ILE A 168 -2.62 5.13 14.13
C ILE A 168 -3.84 5.79 14.79
N ASN A 169 -4.27 6.94 14.26
CA ASN A 169 -5.28 7.76 14.93
C ASN A 169 -6.72 7.29 14.67
N GLY A 170 -7.02 6.81 13.47
CA GLY A 170 -8.36 6.33 13.11
C GLY A 170 -9.47 7.38 13.17
N ILE A 171 -9.12 8.67 13.14
CA ILE A 171 -10.09 9.77 13.22
C ILE A 171 -10.62 10.05 11.81
N GLU A 172 -11.86 9.66 11.55
CA GLU A 172 -12.53 9.90 10.27
C GLU A 172 -12.86 11.39 10.09
N LEU A 173 -12.45 11.95 8.97
CA LEU A 173 -12.88 13.27 8.50
C LEU A 173 -13.31 13.13 7.03
N MET A 174 -14.40 13.78 6.65
CA MET A 174 -14.84 13.88 5.26
C MET A 174 -14.84 15.33 4.80
N ASP A 175 -14.75 15.52 3.48
CA ASP A 175 -14.94 16.82 2.88
C ASP A 175 -16.37 17.37 3.11
N SER A 176 -16.54 18.67 2.89
CA SER A 176 -17.84 19.35 3.11
C SER A 176 -18.97 18.82 2.22
N VAL A 177 -18.62 18.12 1.13
CA VAL A 177 -19.57 17.54 0.17
C VAL A 177 -19.87 16.06 0.46
N GLY A 178 -19.16 15.44 1.42
CA GLY A 178 -19.36 14.06 1.87
C GLY A 178 -18.98 13.00 0.82
N LYS A 179 -18.08 13.34 -0.11
CA LYS A 179 -17.67 12.45 -1.22
C LYS A 179 -16.25 11.90 -1.06
N ILE A 180 -15.41 12.57 -0.27
CA ILE A 180 -13.99 12.27 -0.14
C ILE A 180 -13.64 12.23 1.34
N HIS A 181 -13.00 11.15 1.79
CA HIS A 181 -12.42 11.09 3.13
C HIS A 181 -11.14 11.94 3.14
N LEU A 182 -10.91 12.72 4.17
CA LEU A 182 -9.73 13.59 4.31
C LEU A 182 -8.73 13.05 5.34
N SER A 183 -9.20 12.19 6.24
CA SER A 183 -8.43 11.44 7.24
C SER A 183 -9.25 10.23 7.69
N GLY A 184 -8.60 9.33 8.44
CA GLY A 184 -9.21 8.14 9.03
C GLY A 184 -8.78 6.85 8.36
N LEU A 185 -9.31 5.73 8.85
CA LEU A 185 -8.96 4.39 8.39
C LEU A 185 -9.18 4.20 6.89
N ARG A 186 -10.17 4.88 6.31
CA ARG A 186 -10.42 4.86 4.87
C ARG A 186 -9.31 5.50 4.03
N CYS A 187 -8.38 6.24 4.61
CA CYS A 187 -7.23 6.75 3.86
C CYS A 187 -6.08 5.73 3.81
N VAL A 188 -6.14 4.66 4.61
CA VAL A 188 -5.07 3.67 4.72
C VAL A 188 -5.06 2.75 3.51
N THR A 189 -3.89 2.55 2.92
CA THR A 189 -3.69 1.62 1.80
C THR A 189 -2.45 0.76 1.97
N VAL A 190 -2.47 -0.40 1.32
CA VAL A 190 -1.30 -1.23 1.05
C VAL A 190 -0.96 -1.03 -0.43
N LEU A 191 0.24 -0.57 -0.72
CA LEU A 191 0.70 -0.27 -2.07
C LEU A 191 1.78 -1.25 -2.49
N ILE A 192 1.57 -1.93 -3.62
CA ILE A 192 2.58 -2.81 -4.21
C ILE A 192 2.76 -2.41 -5.67
N GLY A 193 3.93 -1.86 -5.99
CA GLY A 193 4.28 -1.43 -7.35
C GLY A 193 5.41 -2.27 -7.91
N ALA A 194 5.29 -2.69 -9.17
CA ALA A 194 6.36 -3.32 -9.93
C ALA A 194 6.83 -2.41 -11.06
N TYR A 195 8.14 -2.32 -11.26
CA TYR A 195 8.78 -1.43 -12.22
C TYR A 195 9.93 -2.14 -12.94
N LEU A 196 10.27 -1.66 -14.13
CA LEU A 196 11.44 -2.14 -14.88
C LEU A 196 12.71 -1.53 -14.28
N GLY A 197 13.65 -2.36 -13.84
CA GLY A 197 14.92 -1.94 -13.25
C GLY A 197 15.77 -1.13 -14.24
N SER A 198 15.76 -1.50 -15.52
CA SER A 198 16.50 -0.82 -16.58
C SER A 198 16.04 0.62 -16.86
N THR A 199 14.75 0.92 -16.68
CA THR A 199 14.15 2.21 -17.07
C THR A 199 13.50 2.99 -15.94
N GLY A 200 13.22 2.33 -14.81
CA GLY A 200 12.40 2.85 -13.72
C GLY A 200 10.91 2.95 -14.03
N LEU A 201 10.45 2.47 -15.20
CA LEU A 201 9.04 2.61 -15.58
C LEU A 201 8.15 1.62 -14.83
N PRO A 202 7.00 2.08 -14.29
CA PRO A 202 6.03 1.19 -13.65
C PRO A 202 5.32 0.32 -14.69
N VAL A 203 5.10 -0.95 -14.37
CA VAL A 203 4.46 -1.93 -15.28
C VAL A 203 3.30 -2.69 -14.64
N LEU A 204 3.24 -2.72 -13.31
CA LEU A 204 2.16 -3.35 -12.56
C LEU A 204 1.97 -2.63 -11.22
N GLY A 205 0.74 -2.50 -10.75
CA GLY A 205 0.43 -1.91 -9.47
C GLY A 205 -0.80 -2.54 -8.84
N VAL A 206 -0.76 -2.74 -7.53
CA VAL A 206 -1.89 -3.16 -6.71
C VAL A 206 -2.06 -2.15 -5.57
N VAL A 207 -3.29 -1.71 -5.36
CA VAL A 207 -3.69 -0.83 -4.27
C VAL A 207 -4.81 -1.54 -3.51
N ASN A 208 -4.52 -1.98 -2.29
CA ASN A 208 -5.53 -2.57 -1.42
C ASN A 208 -5.87 -1.58 -0.30
N GLN A 209 -7.14 -1.26 -0.15
CA GLN A 209 -7.66 -0.42 0.91
C GLN A 209 -8.30 -1.31 1.98
N PRO A 210 -7.65 -1.59 3.12
CA PRO A 210 -8.13 -2.59 4.06
C PRO A 210 -9.44 -2.21 4.75
N PHE A 211 -9.69 -0.90 4.87
CA PHE A 211 -10.79 -0.32 5.62
C PHE A 211 -11.69 0.50 4.69
N TYR A 212 -12.53 -0.16 3.89
CA TYR A 212 -13.40 0.53 2.94
C TYR A 212 -14.83 0.70 3.48
N THR A 213 -15.52 -0.41 3.74
CA THR A 213 -16.87 -0.43 4.32
C THR A 213 -16.84 -1.00 5.73
N GLN A 214 -17.61 -0.41 6.64
CA GLN A 214 -17.71 -0.86 8.02
C GLN A 214 -19.12 -1.39 8.29
N ASN A 215 -19.24 -2.68 8.60
CA ASN A 215 -20.49 -3.37 8.91
C ASN A 215 -20.38 -4.01 10.30
N ASN A 216 -21.24 -3.62 11.26
CA ASN A 216 -21.29 -4.21 12.60
C ASN A 216 -19.90 -4.38 13.25
N GLN A 217 -19.08 -3.33 13.23
CA GLN A 217 -17.69 -3.28 13.74
C GLN A 217 -16.65 -4.06 12.93
N SER A 218 -17.05 -4.84 11.93
CA SER A 218 -16.13 -5.47 10.97
C SER A 218 -15.84 -4.55 9.78
N TRP A 219 -14.62 -4.60 9.28
CA TRP A 219 -14.19 -3.86 8.10
C TRP A 219 -14.05 -4.80 6.92
N THR A 220 -14.57 -4.38 5.77
CA THR A 220 -14.29 -5.01 4.49
C THR A 220 -13.48 -4.05 3.63
N GLY A 221 -12.49 -4.59 2.92
CA GLY A 221 -11.62 -3.82 2.05
C GLY A 221 -12.13 -3.72 0.62
N ILE A 222 -11.34 -3.08 -0.22
CA ILE A 222 -11.46 -3.10 -1.68
C ILE A 222 -10.06 -3.10 -2.29
N CYS A 223 -9.90 -3.79 -3.42
CA CYS A 223 -8.61 -3.91 -4.10
C CYS A 223 -8.71 -3.44 -5.55
N TYR A 224 -7.70 -2.70 -5.98
CA TYR A 224 -7.53 -2.18 -7.31
C TYR A 224 -6.20 -2.62 -7.89
N TRP A 225 -6.13 -2.73 -9.20
CA TRP A 225 -4.90 -3.07 -9.90
C TRP A 225 -4.82 -2.32 -11.23
N GLY A 226 -3.60 -2.14 -11.71
CA GLY A 226 -3.32 -1.62 -13.04
C GLY A 226 -2.06 -2.26 -13.62
N SER A 227 -2.02 -2.42 -14.93
CA SER A 227 -0.87 -2.97 -15.65
C SER A 227 -0.60 -2.18 -16.92
N VAL A 228 0.66 -2.14 -17.34
CA VAL A 228 1.09 -1.52 -18.60
C VAL A 228 1.93 -2.53 -19.37
N ASN A 229 1.51 -2.84 -20.60
CA ASN A 229 2.23 -3.71 -21.52
C ASN A 229 2.49 -2.94 -22.83
N GLY A 230 3.70 -2.41 -22.99
CA GLY A 230 4.03 -1.47 -24.06
C GLY A 230 3.19 -0.19 -23.91
N ASP A 231 2.39 0.13 -24.93
CA ASP A 231 1.51 1.31 -24.94
C ASP A 231 0.08 1.01 -24.42
N VAL A 232 -0.20 -0.25 -24.07
CA VAL A 232 -1.53 -0.67 -23.60
C VAL A 232 -1.57 -0.67 -22.08
N GLY A 233 -2.45 0.15 -21.51
CA GLY A 233 -2.72 0.19 -20.07
C GLY A 233 -4.09 -0.42 -19.75
N GLU A 234 -4.14 -1.28 -18.73
CA GLU A 234 -5.36 -1.91 -18.24
C GLU A 234 -5.51 -1.71 -16.74
N SER A 235 -6.74 -1.64 -16.23
CA SER A 235 -6.99 -1.50 -14.80
C SER A 235 -8.34 -2.05 -14.38
N SER A 236 -8.47 -2.32 -13.07
CA SER A 236 -9.73 -2.65 -12.40
C SER A 236 -10.80 -1.55 -12.51
N LEU A 237 -10.38 -0.31 -12.79
CA LEU A 237 -11.27 0.85 -12.78
C LEU A 237 -11.98 1.00 -14.11
N LYS A 238 -13.31 1.08 -14.04
CA LYS A 238 -14.13 1.40 -15.21
C LYS A 238 -13.97 2.88 -15.53
N HIS A 239 -13.53 3.20 -16.74
CA HIS A 239 -13.56 4.57 -17.26
C HIS A 239 -15.02 5.06 -17.36
N SER A 240 -15.46 5.89 -16.42
CA SER A 240 -16.70 6.66 -16.55
C SER A 240 -16.41 8.02 -17.17
N LYS A 241 -17.37 8.58 -17.92
CA LYS A 241 -17.29 9.97 -18.37
C LYS A 241 -17.39 10.88 -17.15
N LEU A 242 -16.34 11.65 -16.90
CA LEU A 242 -16.29 12.68 -15.85
C LEU A 242 -17.42 13.70 -16.05
N SER A 243 -18.25 13.91 -15.02
CA SER A 243 -19.32 14.92 -15.03
C SER A 243 -18.97 16.20 -14.26
N SER A 244 -17.85 16.22 -13.51
CA SER A 244 -17.31 17.40 -12.83
C SER A 244 -15.84 17.18 -12.44
N GLY A 245 -14.95 18.12 -12.75
CA GLY A 245 -13.51 18.02 -12.44
C GLY A 245 -13.20 18.40 -11.00
N VAL A 246 -13.27 17.45 -10.07
CA VAL A 246 -12.65 17.57 -8.75
C VAL A 246 -11.18 17.15 -8.88
N VAL A 247 -10.23 17.87 -8.28
CA VAL A 247 -8.82 17.47 -8.21
C VAL A 247 -8.40 17.35 -6.75
N VAL A 248 -7.86 16.18 -6.40
CA VAL A 248 -7.28 15.95 -5.07
C VAL A 248 -5.80 16.29 -5.16
N LEU A 249 -5.32 17.19 -4.31
CA LEU A 249 -3.92 17.62 -4.28
C LEU A 249 -3.37 17.58 -2.87
N SER A 250 -2.09 17.29 -2.76
CA SER A 250 -1.37 17.44 -1.50
C SER A 250 -1.45 18.88 -0.98
N ARG A 251 -1.47 19.02 0.36
CA ARG A 251 -1.35 20.33 1.01
C ARG A 251 -0.04 21.02 0.67
N SER A 252 1.03 20.25 0.48
CA SER A 252 2.36 20.75 0.12
C SER A 252 2.56 21.02 -1.38
N GLU A 253 1.56 20.72 -2.22
CA GLU A 253 1.65 20.97 -3.67
C GLU A 253 1.86 22.47 -3.97
N ASP A 254 2.54 22.74 -5.09
CA ASP A 254 2.90 24.08 -5.53
C ASP A 254 1.65 24.98 -5.64
N PRO A 255 1.62 26.14 -4.96
CA PRO A 255 0.55 27.12 -5.10
C PRO A 255 0.25 27.53 -6.54
N GLU A 256 1.25 27.55 -7.43
CA GLU A 256 1.06 27.88 -8.84
C GLU A 256 0.29 26.77 -9.58
N VAL A 257 0.57 25.50 -9.27
CA VAL A 257 -0.17 24.34 -9.82
C VAL A 257 -1.62 24.38 -9.35
N LYS A 258 -1.83 24.65 -8.06
CA LYS A 258 -3.18 24.83 -7.49
C LYS A 258 -3.93 25.96 -8.20
N ALA A 259 -3.30 27.12 -8.37
CA ALA A 259 -3.91 28.25 -9.05
C ALA A 259 -4.29 27.92 -10.50
N LYS A 260 -3.42 27.23 -11.25
CA LYS A 260 -3.70 26.81 -12.63
C LYS A 260 -4.91 25.88 -12.71
N LEU A 261 -5.02 24.91 -11.81
CA LEU A 261 -6.14 23.97 -11.76
C LEU A 261 -7.45 24.66 -11.35
N SER A 262 -7.42 25.52 -10.32
CA SER A 262 -8.61 26.30 -9.96
C SER A 262 -9.06 27.23 -11.10
N ASN A 263 -8.13 27.91 -11.76
CA ASN A 263 -8.44 28.76 -12.92
C ASN A 263 -8.96 27.97 -14.12
N GLY A 264 -8.58 26.70 -14.23
CA GLY A 264 -9.10 25.75 -15.22
C GLY A 264 -10.52 25.23 -14.92
N GLY A 265 -11.14 25.67 -13.83
CA GLY A 265 -12.50 25.28 -13.44
C GLY A 265 -12.56 24.01 -12.58
N PHE A 266 -11.42 23.53 -12.06
CA PHE A 266 -11.39 22.37 -11.19
C PHE A 266 -11.68 22.75 -9.72
N SER A 267 -12.45 21.93 -9.02
CA SER A 267 -12.62 22.04 -7.57
C SER A 267 -11.49 21.31 -6.86
N ILE A 268 -10.68 22.02 -6.08
CA ILE A 268 -9.54 21.42 -5.38
C ILE A 268 -9.97 20.89 -4.01
N VAL A 269 -9.57 19.66 -3.69
CA VAL A 269 -9.74 19.01 -2.38
C VAL A 269 -8.36 18.65 -1.83
N GLN A 270 -8.14 18.92 -0.54
CA GLN A 270 -6.82 18.78 0.09
C GLN A 270 -6.88 17.91 1.36
N PRO A 271 -6.51 16.64 1.26
CA PRO A 271 -6.53 15.75 2.42
C PRO A 271 -5.35 15.94 3.36
N ILE A 272 -5.43 15.29 4.53
CA ILE A 272 -4.45 15.39 5.63
C ILE A 272 -3.32 14.35 5.46
N GLY A 273 -3.58 13.22 4.80
CA GLY A 273 -2.63 12.13 4.54
C GLY A 273 -2.12 12.06 3.08
N GLY A 274 -1.02 11.32 2.90
CA GLY A 274 -0.49 10.96 1.58
C GLY A 274 -1.36 9.88 0.97
N ILE A 275 -1.79 10.11 -0.28
CA ILE A 275 -2.61 9.23 -1.12
C ILE A 275 -4.02 8.94 -0.55
N LEU A 276 -5.03 9.20 -1.37
CA LEU A 276 -6.43 8.97 -1.00
C LEU A 276 -7.14 8.13 -2.03
N VAL A 277 -7.48 6.89 -1.66
CA VAL A 277 -8.42 6.06 -2.40
C VAL A 277 -9.81 6.24 -1.80
N HIS A 278 -10.59 7.19 -2.31
CA HIS A 278 -12.04 7.05 -2.26
C HIS A 278 -12.59 7.20 -3.68
N LEU A 279 -12.61 6.08 -4.40
CA LEU A 279 -13.03 6.02 -5.79
C LEU A 279 -14.56 5.95 -5.86
N ASN A 280 -15.20 7.11 -5.68
CA ASN A 280 -16.54 7.30 -6.19
C ASN A 280 -16.45 7.27 -7.72
N PRO A 281 -17.28 6.50 -8.46
CA PRO A 281 -17.25 6.42 -9.93
C PRO A 281 -17.45 7.74 -10.71
N TYR A 282 -17.45 8.89 -10.04
CA TYR A 282 -17.67 10.22 -10.59
C TYR A 282 -16.52 11.21 -10.33
N CYS A 283 -15.42 10.79 -9.71
CA CYS A 283 -14.24 11.64 -9.50
C CYS A 283 -12.96 10.87 -9.87
N VAL A 284 -12.32 11.25 -10.97
CA VAL A 284 -10.93 10.87 -11.28
C VAL A 284 -10.16 12.17 -11.44
N PRO A 285 -9.19 12.41 -10.54
CA PRO A 285 -7.80 12.41 -10.98
C PRO A 285 -6.89 11.81 -9.90
N TRP A 286 -6.19 10.75 -10.28
CA TRP A 286 -5.05 10.21 -9.52
C TRP A 286 -3.77 10.98 -9.88
N ALA A 287 -3.18 11.63 -8.89
CA ALA A 287 -1.74 11.95 -8.78
C ALA A 287 -1.47 12.23 -7.29
N GLU A 288 -0.60 11.50 -6.59
CA GLU A 288 0.86 11.65 -6.67
C GLU A 288 1.57 10.51 -7.40
N VAL A 289 1.35 10.54 -8.72
CA VAL A 289 2.35 10.35 -9.76
C VAL A 289 2.98 11.73 -9.92
N SER A 290 4.26 11.98 -9.60
CA SER A 290 4.78 13.35 -9.78
C SER A 290 4.70 13.74 -11.26
N LEU A 291 3.94 14.79 -11.53
CA LEU A 291 3.56 15.22 -12.87
C LEU A 291 4.65 16.18 -13.40
N ILE A 292 5.55 15.69 -14.26
CA ILE A 292 6.37 16.59 -15.09
C ILE A 292 5.64 16.74 -16.42
N ILE A 293 4.98 17.88 -16.62
CA ILE A 293 4.48 18.28 -17.94
C ILE A 293 5.69 18.68 -18.79
N ARG A 294 6.08 17.85 -19.77
CA ARG A 294 6.89 18.29 -20.91
C ARG A 294 6.09 18.14 -22.19
N ASN A 295 6.21 19.18 -23.03
CA ASN A 295 5.49 19.45 -24.26
C ASN A 295 5.12 18.21 -25.09
N SER A 296 3.91 18.25 -25.65
CA SER A 296 3.23 17.32 -26.55
C SER A 296 2.39 16.23 -25.87
N TRP A 297 1.16 16.10 -26.38
CA TRP A 297 0.02 15.42 -25.79
C TRP A 297 0.21 13.90 -25.77
N THR A 298 0.80 13.38 -24.70
CA THR A 298 0.83 11.95 -24.36
C THR A 298 0.89 11.86 -22.84
N VAL A 299 -0.15 11.33 -22.19
CA VAL A 299 -0.16 11.12 -20.73
C VAL A 299 0.59 9.83 -20.45
N GLN A 300 1.85 9.95 -20.06
CA GLN A 300 2.67 8.84 -19.58
C GLN A 300 2.51 8.76 -18.05
N VAL A 301 1.99 7.64 -17.55
CA VAL A 301 1.90 7.36 -16.11
C VAL A 301 3.30 7.01 -15.60
N ARG A 302 3.92 7.92 -14.83
CA ARG A 302 5.16 7.64 -14.08
C ARG A 302 4.87 7.58 -12.59
N ILE A 303 5.01 6.39 -11.99
CA ILE A 303 5.17 6.27 -10.55
C ILE A 303 6.54 6.90 -10.24
N ASN A 304 6.56 8.07 -9.62
CA ASN A 304 7.80 8.71 -9.22
C ASN A 304 8.20 8.18 -7.85
N TRP A 305 9.07 7.18 -7.87
CA TRP A 305 9.89 6.80 -6.73
C TRP A 305 11.05 7.79 -6.64
N THR A 306 11.05 8.72 -5.68
CA THR A 306 12.29 9.40 -5.29
C THR A 306 13.15 8.42 -4.49
N LEU A 307 13.84 7.52 -5.20
CA LEU A 307 14.99 6.81 -4.64
C LEU A 307 16.14 7.81 -4.50
N ASN A 308 16.38 8.31 -3.30
CA ASN A 308 17.70 8.85 -2.96
C ASN A 308 18.65 7.66 -2.84
N ILE A 309 19.20 7.24 -3.97
CA ILE A 309 20.38 6.37 -3.99
C ILE A 309 21.57 7.27 -3.70
N HIS A 310 22.14 7.14 -2.50
CA HIS A 310 23.52 7.53 -2.27
C HIS A 310 24.45 6.42 -2.76
#